data_AF-A0A450ZZU9-F1
#
_entry.id   AF-A0A450ZZU9-F1
#
_cell.length_a   1.000
_cell.length_b   1.000
_cell.length_c   1.000
_cell.angle_alpha   90.00
_cell.angle_beta   90.00
_cell.angle_gamma   90.00
#
_symmetry.space_group_name_H-M   'P 1'
#
loop_
_entity.id
_entity.type
_entity.pdbx_description
1 polymer ?
#
loop_
_entity_poly.entity_id
_entity_poly.type
_entity_poly.pdbx_seq_one_letter_code
_entity_poly.pdbx_strand_id
1 'polypeptide(L)' 'MKLYGGTDLHSNNNVIASPDETDQVIYRKLLINGLELVTRVG' A
#
# COMPACT_ATOMS: atom_id res chain seq x y z
N MET A 1 5.68 -16.35 -14.57
CA MET A 1 5.08 -15.22 -13.85
C MET A 1 5.58 -15.24 -12.41
N LYS A 2 6.45 -14.29 -12.11
CA LYS A 2 6.91 -13.97 -10.77
C LYS A 2 6.21 -12.68 -10.38
N LEU A 3 5.53 -12.71 -9.24
CA LEU A 3 4.92 -11.52 -8.68
C LEU A 3 5.84 -10.98 -7.59
N TYR A 4 6.13 -9.69 -7.68
CA TYR A 4 6.82 -8.96 -6.61
C TYR A 4 5.77 -8.32 -5.72
N GLY A 5 5.99 -8.31 -4.41
CA GLY A 5 5.11 -7.63 -3.47
C GLY A 5 5.76 -6.33 -2.99
N GLY A 6 5.02 -5.23 -3.04
CA GLY A 6 5.47 -3.93 -2.57
C GLY A 6 4.41 -3.25 -1.72
N THR A 7 4.84 -2.52 -0.71
CA THR A 7 3.98 -1.57 0.01
C THR A 7 4.58 -0.18 -0.13
N ASP A 8 3.77 0.75 -0.63
CA ASP A 8 4.07 2.17 -0.60
C ASP A 8 3.38 2.77 0.63
N LEU A 9 4.17 3.47 1.46
CA LEU A 9 3.72 4.00 2.74
C LEU A 9 3.69 5.52 2.66
N HIS A 10 2.52 6.09 2.95
CA HIS A 10 2.32 7.52 3.12
C HIS A 10 1.69 7.80 4.49
N SER A 11 1.77 9.04 4.97
CA SER A 11 1.27 9.40 6.31
C SER A 11 -0.23 9.17 6.47
N ASN A 12 -1.02 9.30 5.40
CA ASN A 12 -2.49 9.19 5.44
C ASN A 12 -3.07 7.93 4.80
N ASN A 13 -2.25 7.15 4.09
CA ASN A 13 -2.68 5.92 3.44
C ASN A 13 -1.46 5.03 3.17
N ASN A 14 -1.73 3.77 2.84
CA ASN A 14 -0.75 2.88 2.25
C ASN A 14 -1.34 2.18 1.02
N VAL A 15 -0.46 1.80 0.10
CA VAL A 15 -0.83 1.07 -1.11
C VAL A 15 -0.08 -0.26 -1.12
N ILE A 16 -0.80 -1.34 -1.32
CA ILE A 16 -0.21 -2.64 -1.64
C ILE A 16 -0.28 -2.81 -3.16
N ALA A 17 0.85 -3.15 -3.77
CA ALA A 17 0.93 -3.44 -5.20
C ALA A 17 1.64 -4.77 -5.45
N SER A 18 1.23 -5.46 -6.51
CA SER A 18 1.93 -6.64 -7.00
C SER A 18 2.21 -6.55 -8.50
N PRO A 19 3.39 -6.03 -8.89
CA PRO A 19 3.85 -6.08 -10.26
C PRO A 19 4.41 -7.45 -10.64
N ASP A 20 4.37 -7.76 -11.93
CA ASP A 20 5.07 -8.91 -12.50
C ASP A 20 6.51 -8.56 -12.95
N GLU A 21 7.20 -9.52 -13.56
CA GLU A 21 8.56 -9.34 -14.11
C GLU A 21 8.69 -8.35 -15.28
N THR A 22 7.59 -7.80 -15.79
CA THR A 22 7.55 -6.80 -16.87
C THR A 22 7.13 -5.41 -16.40
N ASP A 23 7.10 -5.20 -15.08
CA ASP A 23 6.61 -4.00 -14.39
C ASP A 23 5.10 -3.75 -14.57
N GLN A 24 4.33 -4.75 -15.03
CA GLN A 24 2.87 -4.63 -15.10
C GLN A 24 2.27 -4.85 -13.71
N VAL A 25 1.49 -3.88 -13.21
CA VAL A 25 0.77 -4.00 -11.92
C VAL A 25 -0.46 -4.88 -12.09
N ILE A 26 -0.40 -6.10 -11.55
CA ILE A 26 -1.49 -7.10 -11.61
C ILE A 26 -2.50 -6.92 -10.48
N TYR A 27 -2.03 -6.42 -9.33
CA TYR A 27 -2.87 -6.12 -8.17
C TYR A 27 -2.51 -4.79 -7.54
N ARG A 28 -3.53 -4.02 -7.16
CA ARG A 28 -3.38 -2.78 -6.39
C ARG A 28 -4.52 -2.63 -5.39
N LYS A 29 -4.18 -2.32 -4.14
CA LYS A 29 -5.16 -1.97 -3.10
C LYS A 29 -4.70 -0.74 -2.33
N LEU A 30 -5.57 0.27 -2.28
CA LEU A 30 -5.45 1.40 -1.37
C LEU A 30 -5.99 0.99 0.01
N LEU A 31 -5.24 1.32 1.04
CA LEU A 31 -5.59 1.12 2.45
C LEU A 31 -5.54 2.49 3.11
N ILE A 32 -6.66 2.93 3.68
CA ILE A 32 -6.76 4.22 4.35
C ILE A 32 -6.26 4.06 5.78
N ASN A 33 -5.35 4.94 6.21
CA ASN A 33 -4.92 4.95 7.60
C ASN A 33 -6.06 5.47 8.46
N GLY A 34 -6.31 4.82 9.60
CA GLY A 34 -7.15 5.40 10.64
C GLY A 34 -6.41 6.56 11.30
N LEU A 35 -6.36 7.73 10.65
CA LEU A 35 -5.63 8.89 11.14
C LEU A 35 -6.02 9.25 12.58
N GLU A 36 -7.30 9.10 12.93
CA GLU A 36 -7.81 9.29 14.29
C GLU A 36 -7.12 8.41 15.33
N LEU A 37 -6.69 7.19 14.97
CA LEU A 37 -5.93 6.31 15.85
C LEU A 37 -4.49 6.79 16.06
N VAL A 38 -3.89 7.38 15.02
CA VAL A 38 -2.48 7.83 15.02
C VAL A 38 -2.32 9.20 15.68
N THR A 39 -3.30 10.09 15.53
CA THR A 39 -3.26 11.46 16.06
C THR A 39 -3.97 11.63 17.41
N ARG A 40 -4.50 10.54 17.99
CA ARG A 40 -5.16 10.60 19.30
C ARG A 40 -4.16 11.01 20.38
N VAL A 41 -4.22 12.27 20.78
CA VAL A 41 -3.57 12.76 22.00
C VAL A 41 -4.37 12.19 23.17
N GLY A 42 -3.70 11.41 24.01
CA GLY A 42 -4.26 10.89 25.27
C GLY A 42 -4.51 12.01 26.28
#